data_AF-A0A841MY65-F1
#
_entry.id   AF-A0A841MY65-F1
#
_cell.length_a   1.000
_cell.length_b   1.000
_cell.length_c   1.000
_cell.angle_alpha   90.00
_cell.angle_beta   90.00
_cell.angle_gamma   90.00
#
_symmetry.space_group_name_H-M   'P 1'
#
loop_
_entity.id
_entity.type
_entity.pdbx_description
1 polymer ?
#
loop_
_entity_poly.entity_id
_entity_poly.type
_entity_poly.pdbx_seq_one_letter_code
_entity_poly.pdbx_strand_id
1 'polypeptide(L)'
;MIILFANQKGGVGKSTLAVLFSNFSVQKKNRRVKVIDMDFQQSLYNKHLNSDLLENEKLYEVELSKISGFRNISKVATRNPNLLTVIDLAGTMDDDNLVQVFKDSGLIICPFCYDEYSVTSTFEFCYVVKKINPESKIILIPNRVKTSVKYETLDSVNQALSKFGELTSPVSDRIDFQRITTSYSPKTLDPILDPIFNKIFNDYIDESSWEVETI
;
A
#
# COMPACT_ATOMS: atom_id res chain seq x y z
N MET A 1 5.50 -8.34 -9.74
CA MET A 1 6.07 -7.79 -8.46
C MET A 1 4.99 -7.79 -7.37
N ILE A 2 5.34 -8.00 -6.09
CA ILE A 2 4.41 -7.92 -4.96
C ILE A 2 4.66 -6.63 -4.16
N ILE A 3 3.62 -5.84 -3.95
CA ILE A 3 3.62 -4.62 -3.13
C ILE A 3 2.63 -4.80 -1.98
N LEU A 4 3.12 -4.68 -0.74
CA LEU A 4 2.30 -4.80 0.46
C LEU A 4 1.90 -3.42 0.98
N PHE A 5 0.62 -3.22 1.30
CA PHE A 5 0.16 -2.12 2.14
C PHE A 5 -0.04 -2.67 3.55
N ALA A 6 0.88 -2.32 4.45
CA ALA A 6 0.97 -2.97 5.75
C ALA A 6 1.42 -2.01 6.86
N ASN A 7 0.79 -2.14 8.02
CA ASN A 7 1.12 -1.51 9.29
C ASN A 7 0.27 -2.20 10.37
N GLN A 8 0.86 -2.48 11.53
CA GLN A 8 0.17 -3.06 12.68
C GLN A 8 -1.00 -2.17 13.15
N LYS A 9 -0.87 -0.84 13.05
CA LYS A 9 -1.95 0.06 13.45
C LYS A 9 -3.12 0.00 12.46
N GLY A 10 -4.33 -0.28 12.98
CA GLY A 10 -5.59 -0.10 12.26
C GLY A 10 -5.96 1.37 12.08
N GLY A 11 -6.60 1.72 10.95
CA GLY A 11 -7.15 3.06 10.69
C GLY A 11 -6.18 4.09 10.09
N VAL A 12 -4.93 3.70 9.80
CA VAL A 12 -3.89 4.56 9.22
C VAL A 12 -4.00 4.75 7.70
N GLY A 13 -4.94 4.06 7.04
CA GLY A 13 -5.24 4.23 5.61
C GLY A 13 -4.58 3.22 4.66
N LYS A 14 -4.25 2.01 5.13
CA LYS A 14 -3.69 0.91 4.31
C LYS A 14 -4.53 0.61 3.07
N SER A 15 -5.78 0.16 3.27
CA SER A 15 -6.73 -0.16 2.21
C SER A 15 -7.02 1.03 1.31
N THR A 16 -7.15 2.23 1.89
CA THR A 16 -7.37 3.48 1.14
C THR A 16 -6.25 3.77 0.16
N LEU A 17 -4.99 3.72 0.62
CA LEU A 17 -3.84 3.95 -0.25
C LEU A 17 -3.61 2.79 -1.21
N ALA A 18 -3.94 1.54 -0.84
CA ALA A 18 -3.89 0.40 -1.76
C ALA A 18 -4.81 0.59 -2.97
N VAL A 19 -6.05 1.04 -2.75
CA VAL A 19 -7.00 1.38 -3.84
C VAL A 19 -6.46 2.52 -4.69
N LEU A 20 -6.03 3.63 -4.07
CA LEU A 20 -5.57 4.81 -4.79
C LEU A 20 -4.32 4.53 -5.62
N PHE A 21 -3.37 3.78 -5.06
CA PHE A 21 -2.17 3.35 -5.75
C PHE A 21 -2.49 2.41 -6.92
N SER A 22 -3.45 1.49 -6.73
CA SER A 22 -3.89 0.58 -7.80
C SER A 22 -4.57 1.33 -8.94
N ASN A 23 -5.47 2.28 -8.62
CA ASN A 23 -6.09 3.16 -9.62
C ASN A 23 -5.04 3.96 -10.39
N PHE A 24 -4.09 4.58 -9.67
CA PHE A 24 -2.97 5.33 -10.26
C PHE A 24 -2.14 4.46 -11.20
N SER A 25 -1.82 3.23 -10.77
CA SER A 25 -1.00 2.27 -11.52
C SER A 25 -1.63 1.90 -12.86
N VAL A 26 -2.95 1.67 -12.88
CA VAL A 26 -3.68 1.39 -14.13
C VAL A 26 -3.78 2.65 -14.98
N GLN A 27 -4.34 3.73 -14.41
CA GLN A 27 -4.77 4.90 -15.18
C GLN A 27 -3.64 5.80 -15.66
N LYS A 28 -2.56 5.93 -14.87
CA LYS A 28 -1.46 6.86 -15.14
C LYS A 28 -0.16 6.17 -15.53
N LYS A 29 0.00 4.89 -15.19
CA LYS A 29 1.21 4.10 -15.46
C LYS A 29 0.98 2.90 -16.40
N ASN A 30 -0.26 2.72 -16.89
CA ASN A 30 -0.64 1.64 -17.80
C ASN A 30 -0.19 0.25 -17.32
N ARG A 31 -0.35 -0.04 -16.03
CA ARG A 31 0.03 -1.32 -15.43
C ARG A 31 -1.16 -2.25 -15.27
N ARG A 32 -0.94 -3.54 -15.54
CA ARG A 32 -1.85 -4.60 -15.11
C ARG A 32 -1.72 -4.77 -13.60
N VAL A 33 -2.83 -4.59 -12.89
CA VAL A 33 -2.89 -4.70 -11.44
C VAL A 33 -3.81 -5.86 -11.05
N LYS A 34 -3.44 -6.56 -9.99
CA LYS A 34 -4.32 -7.47 -9.25
C LYS A 34 -4.24 -7.13 -7.77
N VAL A 35 -5.38 -6.91 -7.13
CA VAL A 35 -5.44 -6.59 -5.71
C VAL A 35 -5.89 -7.82 -4.94
N ILE A 36 -5.18 -8.14 -3.86
CA ILE A 36 -5.57 -9.17 -2.91
C ILE A 36 -5.91 -8.51 -1.58
N ASP A 37 -7.16 -8.65 -1.15
CA ASP A 37 -7.62 -8.23 0.16
C ASP A 37 -7.40 -9.38 1.15
N MET A 38 -6.45 -9.19 2.07
CA MET A 38 -6.14 -10.10 3.18
C MET A 38 -6.58 -9.55 4.53
N ASP A 39 -7.38 -8.48 4.55
CA ASP A 39 -7.94 -7.95 5.80
C ASP A 39 -9.22 -8.72 6.16
N PHE A 40 -9.37 -9.05 7.45
CA PHE A 40 -10.58 -9.67 7.97
C PHE A 40 -11.84 -8.83 7.73
N GLN A 41 -11.70 -7.50 7.67
CA GLN A 41 -12.81 -6.59 7.39
C GLN A 41 -13.21 -6.56 5.90
N GLN A 42 -12.37 -7.09 5.01
CA GLN A 42 -12.65 -7.21 3.56
C GLN A 42 -13.11 -5.88 2.92
N SER A 43 -12.58 -4.77 3.43
CA SER A 43 -13.11 -3.44 3.11
C SER A 43 -12.88 -3.08 1.63
N LEU A 44 -11.79 -3.58 1.05
CA LEU A 44 -11.42 -3.34 -0.33
C LEU A 44 -12.27 -4.20 -1.26
N TYR A 45 -12.45 -5.48 -0.94
CA TYR A 45 -13.33 -6.38 -1.70
C TYR A 45 -14.79 -5.90 -1.69
N ASN A 46 -15.32 -5.50 -0.55
CA ASN A 46 -16.68 -4.95 -0.46
C ASN A 46 -16.82 -3.66 -1.27
N LYS A 47 -15.79 -2.80 -1.29
CA LYS A 47 -15.76 -1.59 -2.13
C LYS A 47 -15.74 -1.94 -3.62
N HIS A 48 -15.06 -3.02 -4.01
CA HIS A 48 -15.07 -3.52 -5.38
C HIS A 48 -16.48 -3.97 -5.81
N LEU A 49 -17.12 -4.82 -5.02
CA LEU A 49 -18.49 -5.30 -5.30
C LEU A 49 -19.50 -4.15 -5.44
N ASN A 50 -19.40 -3.13 -4.58
CA ASN A 50 -20.27 -1.96 -4.68
C ASN A 50 -20.02 -1.11 -5.94
N SER A 51 -18.79 -1.16 -6.48
CA SER A 51 -18.45 -0.47 -7.74
C SER A 51 -19.07 -1.19 -8.94
N ASP A 52 -19.21 -2.52 -8.88
CA ASP A 52 -19.84 -3.34 -9.92
C ASP A 52 -21.32 -3.01 -10.10
N LEU A 53 -22.02 -2.69 -9.00
CA LEU A 53 -23.43 -2.27 -9.03
C LEU A 53 -23.65 -0.96 -9.80
N LEU A 54 -22.58 -0.19 -10.02
CA LEU A 54 -22.63 1.09 -10.71
C LEU A 54 -22.26 0.98 -12.21
N GLU A 55 -22.11 -0.24 -12.74
CA GLU A 55 -21.74 -0.55 -14.15
C GLU A 55 -20.48 0.18 -14.66
N ASN A 56 -19.58 0.58 -13.76
CA ASN A 56 -18.32 1.21 -14.16
C ASN A 56 -17.37 0.16 -14.76
N GLU A 57 -16.55 0.59 -15.72
CA GLU A 57 -15.45 -0.24 -16.21
C GLU A 57 -14.48 -0.57 -15.06
N LYS A 58 -14.13 -1.85 -14.94
CA LYS A 58 -13.23 -2.33 -13.88
C LYS A 58 -11.78 -2.04 -14.29
N LEU A 59 -11.05 -1.35 -13.42
CA LEU A 59 -9.62 -1.10 -13.63
C LEU A 59 -8.77 -2.36 -13.36
N TYR A 60 -9.17 -3.19 -12.40
CA TYR A 60 -8.45 -4.39 -11.97
C TYR A 60 -9.38 -5.35 -11.21
N GLU A 61 -8.93 -6.60 -11.06
CA GLU A 61 -9.58 -7.59 -10.21
C GLU A 61 -9.19 -7.41 -8.75
N VAL A 62 -10.16 -7.67 -7.86
CA VAL A 62 -9.95 -7.78 -6.41
C VAL A 62 -10.35 -9.18 -5.96
N GLU A 63 -9.42 -9.91 -5.33
CA GLU A 63 -9.67 -11.24 -4.77
C GLU A 63 -9.50 -11.24 -3.25
N LEU A 64 -10.30 -12.08 -2.59
CA LEU A 64 -10.12 -12.39 -1.17
C LEU A 64 -9.09 -13.50 -0.99
N SER A 65 -8.18 -13.34 -0.03
CA SER A 65 -7.32 -14.42 0.42
C SER A 65 -7.05 -14.33 1.92
N LYS A 66 -6.76 -15.47 2.54
CA LYS A 66 -6.14 -15.50 3.88
C LYS A 66 -4.62 -15.43 3.74
N ILE A 67 -3.93 -15.09 4.83
CA ILE A 67 -2.46 -15.07 4.89
C ILE A 67 -1.87 -16.44 4.54
N SER A 68 -2.52 -17.54 4.95
CA SER A 68 -2.12 -18.91 4.58
C SER A 68 -2.14 -19.20 3.07
N GLY A 69 -2.88 -18.40 2.28
CA GLY A 69 -2.91 -18.47 0.82
C GLY A 69 -1.72 -17.77 0.13
N PHE A 70 -0.91 -17.00 0.87
CA PHE A 70 0.15 -16.16 0.32
C PHE A 70 1.15 -16.93 -0.55
N ARG A 71 1.48 -18.18 -0.21
CA ARG A 71 2.42 -19.00 -0.99
C ARG A 71 1.96 -19.20 -2.44
N ASN A 72 0.66 -19.33 -2.68
CA ASN A 72 0.12 -19.47 -4.04
C ASN A 72 0.15 -18.13 -4.78
N ILE A 73 -0.19 -17.04 -4.09
CA ILE A 73 -0.12 -15.67 -4.63
C ILE A 73 1.31 -15.33 -5.04
N SER A 74 2.28 -15.64 -4.18
CA SER A 74 3.71 -15.44 -4.45
C SER A 74 4.13 -16.17 -5.74
N LYS A 75 3.78 -17.45 -5.88
CA LYS A 75 4.06 -18.22 -7.12
C LYS A 75 3.42 -17.62 -8.37
N VAL A 76 2.17 -17.14 -8.28
CA VAL A 76 1.49 -16.49 -9.41
C VAL A 76 2.18 -15.19 -9.79
N ALA A 77 2.54 -14.36 -8.79
CA ALA A 77 3.24 -13.10 -9.01
C ALA A 77 4.64 -13.30 -9.61
N THR A 78 5.37 -14.35 -9.22
CA THR A 78 6.67 -14.68 -9.82
C THR A 78 6.54 -15.14 -11.28
N ARG A 79 5.48 -15.88 -11.62
CA ARG A 79 5.24 -16.36 -13.00
C ARG A 79 4.74 -15.28 -13.94
N ASN A 80 4.17 -14.20 -13.39
CA ASN A 80 3.63 -13.08 -14.15
C ASN A 80 4.41 -11.82 -13.77
N PRO A 81 5.67 -11.67 -14.24
CA PRO A 81 6.49 -10.52 -13.88
C PRO A 81 5.81 -9.20 -14.28
N ASN A 82 5.03 -9.22 -15.37
CA ASN A 82 4.23 -8.11 -15.89
C ASN A 82 2.89 -7.87 -15.17
N LEU A 83 2.67 -8.49 -14.00
CA LEU A 83 1.53 -8.24 -13.13
C LEU A 83 1.98 -7.58 -11.82
N LEU A 84 1.40 -6.41 -11.51
CA LEU A 84 1.57 -5.76 -10.23
C LEU A 84 0.56 -6.33 -9.23
N THR A 85 1.04 -7.15 -8.31
CA THR A 85 0.22 -7.74 -7.24
C THR A 85 0.26 -6.83 -6.02
N VAL A 86 -0.86 -6.16 -5.73
CA VAL A 86 -1.03 -5.29 -4.57
C VAL A 86 -1.76 -6.08 -3.48
N ILE A 87 -1.24 -6.10 -2.26
CA ILE A 87 -1.85 -6.82 -1.15
C ILE A 87 -2.18 -5.84 -0.03
N ASP A 88 -3.44 -5.80 0.38
CA ASP A 88 -3.88 -5.10 1.59
C ASP A 88 -3.84 -6.09 2.76
N LEU A 89 -2.94 -5.84 3.72
CA LEU A 89 -2.70 -6.75 4.84
C LEU A 89 -3.40 -6.24 6.10
N ALA A 90 -4.02 -7.16 6.85
CA ALA A 90 -4.58 -6.86 8.17
C ALA A 90 -3.52 -6.26 9.12
N GLY A 91 -3.96 -5.51 10.13
CA GLY A 91 -3.08 -4.93 11.16
C GLY A 91 -2.51 -5.94 12.18
N THR A 92 -2.73 -7.23 11.99
CA THR A 92 -2.31 -8.29 12.91
C THR A 92 -0.87 -8.72 12.64
N MET A 93 -0.10 -9.00 13.68
CA MET A 93 1.29 -9.50 13.59
C MET A 93 1.49 -10.87 14.25
N ASP A 94 0.40 -11.50 14.69
CA ASP A 94 0.34 -12.76 15.45
C ASP A 94 0.09 -14.00 14.58
N ASP A 95 0.45 -13.94 13.29
CA ASP A 95 0.35 -15.08 12.36
C ASP A 95 1.74 -15.43 11.81
N ASP A 96 2.21 -16.66 12.06
CA ASP A 96 3.50 -17.16 11.58
C ASP A 96 3.65 -17.11 10.05
N ASN A 97 2.54 -17.16 9.30
CA ASN A 97 2.56 -17.06 7.85
C ASN A 97 3.03 -15.68 7.35
N LEU A 98 3.01 -14.64 8.20
CA LEU A 98 3.55 -13.32 7.90
C LEU A 98 5.05 -13.32 7.63
N VAL A 99 5.79 -14.28 8.19
CA VAL A 99 7.22 -14.43 7.94
C VAL A 99 7.49 -14.59 6.45
N GLN A 100 6.69 -15.42 5.75
CA GLN A 100 6.84 -15.60 4.32
C GLN A 100 6.38 -14.36 3.54
N VAL A 101 5.32 -13.70 4.00
CA VAL A 101 4.80 -12.45 3.41
C VAL A 101 5.90 -11.39 3.34
N PHE A 102 6.60 -11.14 4.44
CA PHE A 102 7.67 -10.13 4.49
C PHE A 102 8.97 -10.55 3.79
N LYS A 103 9.24 -11.85 3.66
CA LYS A 103 10.40 -12.36 2.90
C LYS A 103 10.24 -12.18 1.40
N ASP A 104 9.04 -12.47 0.88
CA ASP A 104 8.81 -12.49 -0.58
C ASP A 104 8.25 -11.15 -1.11
N SER A 105 7.90 -10.20 -0.25
CA SER A 105 7.43 -8.88 -0.68
C SER A 105 8.56 -8.07 -1.34
N GLY A 106 8.31 -7.55 -2.54
CA GLY A 106 9.27 -6.69 -3.25
C GLY A 106 9.34 -5.27 -2.69
N LEU A 107 8.21 -4.76 -2.20
CA LEU A 107 8.09 -3.43 -1.60
C LEU A 107 6.99 -3.42 -0.53
N ILE A 108 7.22 -2.70 0.56
CA ILE A 108 6.24 -2.49 1.63
C ILE A 108 5.94 -0.99 1.70
N ILE A 109 4.69 -0.62 1.50
CA ILE A 109 4.16 0.72 1.71
C ILE A 109 3.47 0.75 3.07
N CYS A 110 4.02 1.53 3.99
CA CYS A 110 3.64 1.60 5.38
C CYS A 110 3.07 3.00 5.70
N PRO A 111 1.76 3.22 5.51
CA PRO A 111 1.14 4.44 5.99
C PRO A 111 1.08 4.46 7.51
N PHE A 112 1.30 5.63 8.12
CA PHE A 112 1.18 5.83 9.56
C PHE A 112 0.63 7.23 9.89
N CYS A 113 0.20 7.44 11.12
CA CYS A 113 -0.24 8.74 11.63
C CYS A 113 0.74 9.20 12.72
N TYR A 114 0.84 10.50 12.96
CA TYR A 114 1.74 11.05 13.99
C TYR A 114 1.20 10.96 15.43
N ASP A 115 0.04 10.34 15.67
CA ASP A 115 -0.39 10.06 17.05
C ASP A 115 0.50 9.00 17.71
N GLU A 116 0.67 9.10 19.02
CA GLU A 116 1.61 8.29 19.81
C GLU A 116 1.44 6.78 19.59
N TYR A 117 0.19 6.29 19.59
CA TYR A 117 -0.10 4.87 19.37
C TYR A 117 0.28 4.42 17.96
N SER A 118 -0.05 5.22 16.94
CA SER A 118 0.30 4.92 15.56
C SER A 118 1.80 4.92 15.32
N VAL A 119 2.53 5.89 15.89
CA VAL A 119 3.99 5.94 15.82
C VAL A 119 4.62 4.71 16.47
N THR A 120 4.18 4.36 17.69
CA THR A 120 4.71 3.20 18.43
C THR A 120 4.49 1.90 17.66
N SER A 121 3.26 1.64 17.20
CA SER A 121 2.96 0.46 16.38
C SER A 121 3.72 0.43 15.05
N THR A 122 4.00 1.59 14.46
CA THR A 122 4.78 1.67 13.22
C THR A 122 6.24 1.28 13.45
N PHE A 123 6.83 1.72 14.57
CA PHE A 123 8.18 1.30 14.97
C PHE A 123 8.27 -0.22 15.20
N GLU A 124 7.32 -0.78 15.95
CA GLU A 124 7.25 -2.22 16.22
C GLU A 124 7.14 -3.01 14.92
N PHE A 125 6.22 -2.60 14.04
CA PHE A 125 6.04 -3.20 12.72
C PHE A 125 7.33 -3.16 11.90
N CYS A 126 7.95 -1.99 11.75
CA CYS A 126 9.17 -1.83 10.94
C CYS A 126 10.34 -2.64 11.51
N TYR A 127 10.46 -2.69 12.84
CA TYR A 127 11.49 -3.47 13.50
C TYR A 127 11.33 -4.96 13.22
N VAL A 128 10.12 -5.50 13.36
CA VAL A 128 9.85 -6.93 13.07
C VAL A 128 10.10 -7.25 11.60
N VAL A 129 9.63 -6.41 10.68
CA VAL A 129 9.88 -6.59 9.24
C VAL A 129 11.38 -6.63 8.95
N LYS A 130 12.15 -5.68 9.48
CA LYS A 130 13.62 -5.65 9.30
C LYS A 130 14.35 -6.81 9.97
N LYS A 131 13.81 -7.36 11.06
CA LYS A 131 14.36 -8.58 11.68
C LYS A 131 14.13 -9.82 10.81
N ILE A 132 12.97 -9.90 10.13
CA ILE A 132 12.62 -11.02 9.25
C ILE A 132 13.34 -10.92 7.90
N ASN A 133 13.42 -9.70 7.36
CA ASN A 133 14.03 -9.40 6.07
C ASN A 133 14.79 -8.06 6.17
N PRO A 134 16.10 -8.07 6.48
CA PRO A 134 16.92 -6.85 6.59
C PRO A 134 16.92 -5.99 5.31
N GLU A 135 16.84 -6.64 4.16
CA GLU A 135 16.84 -6.03 2.83
C GLU A 135 15.44 -5.53 2.38
N SER A 136 14.41 -5.69 3.22
CA SER A 136 13.06 -5.25 2.88
C SER A 136 13.05 -3.76 2.56
N LYS A 137 12.46 -3.39 1.42
CA LYS A 137 12.26 -1.99 1.03
C LYS A 137 10.97 -1.49 1.65
N ILE A 138 11.06 -0.53 2.55
CA ILE A 138 9.91 0.06 3.26
C ILE A 138 9.80 1.53 2.85
N ILE A 139 8.59 1.94 2.44
CA ILE A 139 8.23 3.33 2.18
C ILE A 139 7.21 3.75 3.22
N LEU A 140 7.60 4.70 4.06
CA LEU A 140 6.79 5.23 5.15
C LEU A 140 6.04 6.46 4.64
N ILE A 141 4.70 6.41 4.67
CA ILE A 141 3.85 7.51 4.24
C ILE A 141 3.19 8.12 5.48
N PRO A 142 3.62 9.31 5.94
CA PRO A 142 2.87 10.03 6.96
C PRO A 142 1.51 10.40 6.38
N ASN A 143 0.45 9.80 6.91
CA ASN A 143 -0.90 9.89 6.40
C ASN A 143 -1.84 10.55 7.41
N ARG A 144 -2.95 11.09 6.89
CA ARG A 144 -3.98 11.79 7.68
C ARG A 144 -3.40 12.92 8.53
N VAL A 145 -2.39 13.60 7.99
CA VAL A 145 -1.71 14.70 8.68
C VAL A 145 -2.66 15.90 8.72
N LYS A 146 -2.96 16.40 9.92
CA LYS A 146 -3.82 17.57 10.11
C LYS A 146 -2.96 18.82 10.05
N THR A 147 -3.22 19.68 9.07
CA THR A 147 -2.46 20.93 8.87
C THR A 147 -2.59 21.93 10.02
N SER A 148 -3.67 21.82 10.81
CA SER A 148 -3.92 22.66 11.99
C SER A 148 -3.20 22.19 13.26
N VAL A 149 -2.52 21.05 13.24
CA VAL A 149 -1.88 20.47 14.42
C VAL A 149 -0.37 20.66 14.35
N LYS A 150 0.21 21.17 15.43
CA LYS A 150 1.66 21.18 15.62
C LYS A 150 2.08 19.83 16.21
N TYR A 151 2.87 19.09 15.45
CA TYR A 151 3.44 17.81 15.89
C TYR A 151 4.80 18.08 16.52
N GLU A 152 4.85 18.21 17.85
CA GLU A 152 6.07 18.63 18.58
C GLU A 152 7.25 17.68 18.38
N THR A 153 6.99 16.39 18.19
CA THR A 153 8.01 15.34 18.01
C THR A 153 8.20 14.91 16.56
N LEU A 154 7.70 15.68 15.59
CA LEU A 154 7.72 15.29 14.18
C LEU A 154 9.13 14.99 13.66
N ASP A 155 10.11 15.85 13.96
CA ASP A 155 11.48 15.68 13.47
C ASP A 155 12.14 14.44 14.08
N SER A 156 11.95 14.19 15.38
CA SER A 156 12.53 13.03 16.05
C SER A 156 11.89 11.72 15.57
N VAL A 157 10.57 11.70 15.38
CA VAL A 157 9.85 10.57 14.79
C VAL A 157 10.34 10.29 13.37
N ASN A 158 10.45 11.32 12.54
CA ASN A 158 10.92 11.19 11.15
C ASN A 158 12.35 10.66 11.09
N GLN A 159 13.27 11.20 11.89
CA GLN A 159 14.65 10.74 11.94
C GLN A 159 14.75 9.28 12.38
N ALA A 160 13.94 8.86 13.35
CA ALA A 160 13.97 7.50 13.85
C ALA A 160 13.33 6.51 12.85
N LEU A 161 12.18 6.85 12.25
CA LEU A 161 11.53 6.00 11.24
C LEU A 161 12.34 5.90 9.94
N SER A 162 13.04 6.96 9.53
CA SER A 162 13.89 6.96 8.33
C SER A 162 15.06 5.94 8.39
N LYS A 163 15.36 5.40 9.58
CA LYS A 163 16.33 4.30 9.73
C LYS A 163 15.82 2.96 9.22
N PHE A 164 14.49 2.80 9.11
CA PHE A 164 13.86 1.56 8.64
C PHE A 164 13.51 1.59 7.15
N GLY A 165 13.28 2.77 6.58
CA GLY A 165 12.81 2.92 5.21
C GLY A 165 12.81 4.37 4.76
N GLU A 166 12.40 4.59 3.51
CA GLU A 166 12.28 5.94 2.95
C GLU A 166 11.00 6.62 3.46
N LEU A 167 11.11 7.86 3.92
CA LEU A 167 9.97 8.66 4.35
C LEU A 167 9.50 9.58 3.21
N THR A 168 8.22 9.55 2.88
CA THR A 168 7.63 10.41 1.84
C THR A 168 7.21 11.77 2.39
N SER A 169 6.83 12.68 1.49
CA SER A 169 6.05 13.86 1.88
C SER A 169 4.73 13.44 2.56
N PRO A 170 4.23 14.22 3.54
CA PRO A 170 3.02 13.89 4.27
C PRO A 170 1.76 14.04 3.39
N VAL A 171 0.81 13.12 3.59
CA VAL A 171 -0.53 13.15 3.00
C VAL A 171 -1.50 13.77 4.01
N SER A 172 -2.04 14.94 3.66
CA SER A 172 -3.00 15.66 4.50
C SER A 172 -4.33 14.92 4.62
N ASP A 173 -4.98 14.97 5.79
CA ASP A 173 -6.33 14.43 5.98
C ASP A 173 -7.35 15.22 5.13
N ARG A 174 -8.13 14.53 4.29
CA ARG A 174 -9.13 15.15 3.40
C ARG A 174 -10.40 14.31 3.31
N ILE A 175 -11.55 14.98 3.18
CA ILE A 175 -12.84 14.31 3.02
C ILE A 175 -12.93 13.54 1.69
N ASP A 176 -12.19 13.98 0.66
CA ASP A 176 -12.20 13.37 -0.66
C ASP A 176 -11.74 11.90 -0.66
N PHE A 177 -10.91 11.48 0.31
CA PHE A 177 -10.54 10.08 0.49
C PHE A 177 -11.74 9.16 0.75
N GLN A 178 -12.87 9.68 1.23
CA GLN A 178 -14.09 8.89 1.43
C GLN A 178 -14.84 8.60 0.12
N ARG A 179 -14.53 9.34 -0.96
CA ARG A 179 -15.23 9.27 -2.25
C ARG A 179 -14.58 8.33 -3.25
N ILE A 180 -13.51 7.64 -2.86
CA ILE A 180 -12.77 6.73 -3.74
C ILE A 180 -13.55 5.43 -3.97
N THR A 181 -13.41 4.86 -5.15
CA THR A 181 -13.86 3.51 -5.50
C THR A 181 -12.72 2.72 -6.15
N THR A 182 -12.90 1.44 -6.46
CA THR A 182 -11.90 0.66 -7.20
C THR A 182 -11.80 1.05 -8.69
N SER A 183 -12.67 1.95 -9.15
CA SER A 183 -12.65 2.46 -10.53
C SER A 183 -12.46 3.99 -10.62
N TYR A 184 -12.46 4.70 -9.48
CA TYR A 184 -12.44 6.15 -9.45
C TYR A 184 -11.62 6.72 -8.29
N SER A 185 -10.76 7.71 -8.61
CA SER A 185 -10.01 8.54 -7.67
C SER A 185 -10.34 10.01 -7.93
N PRO A 186 -10.73 10.80 -6.90
CA PRO A 186 -10.94 12.23 -7.06
C PRO A 186 -9.65 12.96 -7.46
N LYS A 187 -9.69 13.72 -8.57
CA LYS A 187 -8.53 14.51 -9.08
C LYS A 187 -8.00 15.53 -8.08
N THR A 188 -8.80 15.92 -7.08
CA THR A 188 -8.37 16.81 -5.98
C THR A 188 -7.28 16.18 -5.10
N LEU A 189 -7.11 14.85 -5.15
CA LEU A 189 -6.06 14.12 -4.45
C LEU A 189 -4.75 14.03 -5.24
N ASP A 190 -4.78 14.22 -6.56
CA ASP A 190 -3.61 14.10 -7.44
C ASP A 190 -2.40 14.94 -6.95
N PRO A 191 -2.55 16.23 -6.57
CA PRO A 191 -1.39 17.04 -6.18
C PRO A 191 -0.64 16.53 -4.94
N ILE A 192 -1.27 15.73 -4.09
CA ILE A 192 -0.65 15.19 -2.87
C ILE A 192 -0.22 13.73 -3.01
N LEU A 193 -0.80 12.96 -3.95
CA LEU A 193 -0.50 11.54 -4.14
C LEU A 193 0.42 11.29 -5.33
N ASP A 194 0.22 12.00 -6.44
CA ASP A 194 0.99 11.76 -7.68
C ASP A 194 2.50 11.93 -7.47
N PRO A 195 3.02 12.94 -6.74
CA PRO A 195 4.46 13.05 -6.51
C PRO A 195 5.02 11.83 -5.76
N ILE A 196 4.27 11.31 -4.79
CA ILE A 196 4.64 10.14 -4.00
C ILE A 196 4.63 8.91 -4.90
N PHE A 197 3.52 8.63 -5.57
CA PHE A 197 3.37 7.42 -6.39
C PHE A 197 4.30 7.42 -7.61
N ASN A 198 4.53 8.56 -8.25
CA ASN A 198 5.54 8.65 -9.32
C ASN A 198 6.94 8.32 -8.81
N LYS A 199 7.33 8.83 -7.64
CA LYS A 199 8.62 8.49 -7.04
C LYS A 199 8.72 6.99 -6.75
N ILE A 200 7.67 6.40 -6.17
CA ILE A 200 7.61 4.94 -5.92
C ILE A 200 7.84 4.15 -7.21
N PHE A 201 7.15 4.54 -8.29
CA PHE A 201 7.32 3.89 -9.58
C PHE A 201 8.75 4.02 -10.10
N ASN A 202 9.28 5.24 -10.17
CA ASN A 202 10.59 5.51 -10.73
C ASN A 202 11.72 4.79 -9.99
N ASP A 203 11.62 4.68 -8.66
CA ASP A 203 12.72 4.19 -7.84
C ASP A 203 12.64 2.67 -7.56
N TYR A 204 11.44 2.09 -7.61
CA TYR A 204 11.21 0.72 -7.14
C TYR A 204 10.49 -0.20 -8.11
N ILE A 205 9.82 0.35 -9.13
CA ILE A 205 9.05 -0.43 -10.10
C ILE A 205 9.70 -0.21 -11.45
N ASP A 206 10.65 -1.08 -11.79
CA ASP A 206 11.35 -1.04 -13.08
C ASP A 206 10.34 -1.01 -14.23
N GLU A 207 10.29 0.13 -14.95
CA GLU A 207 9.33 0.32 -16.04
C GLU A 207 9.75 -0.46 -17.30
N SER A 208 11.05 -0.79 -17.45
CA SER A 208 11.65 -1.35 -18.67
C SER A 208 11.31 -2.82 -18.92
N SER A 209 10.98 -3.57 -17.87
CA SER A 209 10.61 -4.99 -17.97
C SER A 209 9.18 -5.24 -18.50
N TRP A 210 8.39 -4.18 -18.71
CA TRP A 210 6.94 -4.28 -18.91
C TRP A 210 6.44 -3.72 -20.25
N GLU A 211 7.32 -3.16 -21.07
CA GLU A 211 6.99 -2.59 -22.40
C GLU A 211 6.96 -3.65 -23.52
N VAL A 212 7.12 -4.94 -23.23
CA VAL A 212 7.40 -5.96 -24.24
C VAL A 212 6.15 -6.51 -24.96
N GLU A 213 4.93 -6.08 -24.62
CA GLU A 213 3.71 -6.50 -25.34
C GLU A 213 3.12 -5.36 -26.17
N THR A 214 3.85 -4.95 -27.20
CA THR A 214 3.25 -4.40 -28.42
C THR A 214 3.68 -5.25 -29.60
N ILE A 215 2.83 -6.19 -29.99
CA ILE A 215 2.79 -6.77 -31.34
C ILE A 215 1.37 -6.58 -31.85
#